data_AF-A0A838JPT0-F1
#
_entry.id   AF-A0A838JPT0-F1
#
_cell.length_a   1.000
_cell.length_b   1.000
_cell.length_c   1.000
_cell.angle_alpha   90.00
_cell.angle_beta   90.00
_cell.angle_gamma   90.00
#
_symmetry.space_group_name_H-M   'P 1'
#
loop_
_entity.id
_entity.type
_entity.pdbx_description
1 polymer ?
#
loop_
_entity_poly.entity_id
_entity_poly.type
_entity_poly.pdbx_seq_one_letter_code
_entity_poly.pdbx_strand_id
1 'polypeptide(L)'
;AMHSVETVSILRERSPEDEWFFITGADEVSNLLAWRDPDRLLEQVVMVAATRPGYDLSKLDHLEAALRNFDRIFPVECTRVDISATGIRRRMLQSKSIRYLVPEGVRGIIEHRRLYEGDGKRAEGGILREEIR
;
A
#
# COMPACT_ATOMS: atom_id res chain seq x y z
N ALA A 1 -3.37 -11.69 14.45
CA ALA A 1 -3.17 -10.64 13.43
C ALA A 1 -4.09 -10.93 12.26
N MET A 2 -4.57 -9.90 11.56
CA MET A 2 -5.39 -10.07 10.35
C MET A 2 -4.44 -10.27 9.17
N HIS A 3 -4.65 -11.30 8.33
CA HIS A 3 -3.91 -11.46 7.08
C HIS A 3 -4.86 -11.42 5.88
N SER A 4 -4.28 -11.15 4.71
CA SER A 4 -5.03 -11.00 3.45
C SER A 4 -5.81 -12.26 3.11
N VAL A 5 -5.23 -13.45 3.35
CA VAL A 5 -5.87 -14.74 3.05
C VAL A 5 -7.19 -14.95 3.82
N GLU A 6 -7.27 -14.58 5.09
CA GLU A 6 -8.53 -14.68 5.84
C GLU A 6 -9.49 -13.55 5.48
N THR A 7 -8.97 -12.35 5.21
CA THR A 7 -9.78 -11.20 4.78
C THR A 7 -10.53 -11.52 3.49
N VAL A 8 -9.83 -12.09 2.51
CA VAL A 8 -10.42 -12.52 1.25
C VAL A 8 -11.47 -13.60 1.49
N SER A 9 -11.20 -14.61 2.32
CA SER A 9 -12.19 -15.66 2.62
C SER A 9 -13.50 -15.06 3.14
N ILE A 10 -13.43 -14.11 4.08
CA ILE A 10 -14.61 -13.45 4.66
C ILE A 10 -15.36 -12.60 3.62
N LEU A 11 -14.63 -11.88 2.75
CA LEU A 11 -15.27 -11.03 1.74
C LEU A 11 -15.96 -11.85 0.65
N ARG A 12 -15.37 -12.99 0.25
CA ARG A 12 -15.94 -13.90 -0.75
C ARG A 12 -17.27 -14.51 -0.32
N GLU A 13 -17.53 -14.67 0.97
CA GLU A 13 -18.84 -15.14 1.46
C GLU A 13 -20.01 -14.27 0.99
N ARG A 14 -19.77 -13.00 0.65
CA ARG A 14 -20.80 -12.06 0.16
C ARG A 14 -21.13 -12.25 -1.31
N SER A 15 -20.18 -12.78 -2.10
CA SER A 15 -20.33 -13.06 -3.52
C SER A 15 -19.49 -14.29 -3.90
N PRO A 16 -19.95 -15.51 -3.55
CA PRO A 16 -19.14 -16.73 -3.69
C PRO A 16 -18.88 -17.13 -5.15
N GLU A 17 -19.83 -16.81 -6.04
CA GLU A 17 -19.79 -17.16 -7.47
C GLU A 17 -18.99 -16.17 -8.33
N ASP A 18 -18.64 -15.00 -7.78
CA ASP A 18 -17.90 -13.98 -8.51
C ASP A 18 -16.40 -14.31 -8.59
N GLU A 19 -15.76 -13.87 -9.67
CA GLU A 19 -14.29 -13.86 -9.75
C GLU A 19 -13.74 -12.63 -9.01
N TRP A 20 -12.85 -12.87 -8.05
CA TRP A 20 -12.29 -11.82 -7.21
C TRP A 20 -10.89 -11.43 -7.68
N PHE A 21 -10.66 -10.13 -7.81
CA PHE A 21 -9.36 -9.55 -8.15
C PHE A 21 -8.73 -8.89 -6.93
N PHE A 22 -7.55 -9.34 -6.52
CA PHE A 22 -6.76 -8.72 -5.48
C PHE A 22 -5.71 -7.80 -6.11
N ILE A 23 -5.95 -6.49 -6.04
CA ILE A 23 -5.09 -5.49 -6.68
C ILE A 23 -4.12 -4.91 -5.65
N THR A 24 -2.82 -5.03 -5.92
CA THR A 24 -1.77 -4.40 -5.10
C THR A 24 -0.56 -4.03 -5.94
N GLY A 25 0.36 -3.24 -5.39
CA GLY A 25 1.59 -2.87 -6.09
C GLY A 25 2.51 -4.08 -6.32
N ALA A 26 3.17 -4.12 -7.47
CA ALA A 26 4.12 -5.18 -7.79
C ALA A 26 5.28 -5.30 -6.79
N ASP A 27 5.66 -4.20 -6.12
CA ASP A 27 6.63 -4.22 -5.01
C ASP A 27 6.16 -5.16 -3.88
N GLU A 28 4.89 -5.09 -3.48
CA GLU A 28 4.32 -5.98 -2.45
C GLU A 28 4.19 -7.42 -2.95
N VAL A 29 3.81 -7.60 -4.22
CA VAL A 29 3.71 -8.94 -4.85
C VAL A 29 5.08 -9.63 -4.90
N SER A 30 6.16 -8.90 -5.16
CA SER A 30 7.51 -9.48 -5.17
C SER A 30 7.90 -10.13 -3.83
N ASN A 31 7.25 -9.72 -2.73
CA ASN A 31 7.43 -10.27 -1.39
C ASN A 31 6.30 -11.24 -0.97
N LEU A 32 5.51 -11.76 -1.92
CA LEU A 32 4.34 -12.60 -1.64
C LEU A 32 4.67 -13.88 -0.86
N LEU A 33 5.87 -14.44 -1.02
CA LEU A 33 6.31 -15.61 -0.25
C LEU A 33 6.39 -15.37 1.26
N ALA A 34 6.52 -14.11 1.70
CA ALA A 34 6.50 -13.74 3.10
C ALA A 34 5.07 -13.59 3.67
N TRP A 35 4.05 -13.65 2.81
CA TRP A 35 2.66 -13.56 3.25
C TRP A 35 2.19 -14.88 3.86
N ARG A 36 1.11 -14.81 4.62
CA ARG A 36 0.48 -16.01 5.17
C ARG A 36 -0.28 -16.76 4.09
N ASP A 37 0.05 -18.03 3.90
CA ASP A 37 -0.60 -18.98 2.98
C ASP A 37 -0.82 -18.41 1.55
N PRO A 38 0.24 -18.02 0.83
CA PRO A 38 0.12 -17.33 -0.46
C PRO A 38 -0.57 -18.20 -1.52
N ASP A 39 -0.33 -19.51 -1.56
CA ASP A 39 -1.04 -20.40 -2.48
C ASP A 39 -2.55 -20.42 -2.22
N ARG A 40 -2.97 -20.46 -0.95
CA ARG A 40 -4.39 -20.41 -0.58
C ARG A 40 -5.00 -19.06 -0.90
N LEU A 41 -4.23 -17.98 -0.82
CA LEU A 41 -4.71 -16.67 -1.29
C LEU A 41 -4.97 -16.71 -2.81
N LEU A 42 -4.03 -17.25 -3.60
CA LEU A 42 -4.15 -17.36 -5.06
C LEU A 42 -5.22 -18.36 -5.53
N GLU A 43 -5.58 -19.35 -4.72
CA GLU A 43 -6.75 -20.20 -4.96
C GLU A 43 -8.07 -19.41 -4.89
N GLN A 44 -8.07 -18.28 -4.17
CA GLN A 44 -9.26 -17.50 -3.92
C GLN A 44 -9.44 -16.30 -4.84
N VAL A 45 -8.37 -15.79 -5.45
CA VAL A 45 -8.36 -14.54 -6.22
C VAL A 45 -7.43 -14.62 -7.42
N VAL A 46 -7.73 -13.83 -8.44
CA VAL A 46 -6.75 -13.39 -9.42
C VAL A 46 -5.96 -12.24 -8.81
N MET A 47 -4.64 -12.36 -8.74
CA MET A 47 -3.78 -11.30 -8.20
C MET A 47 -3.34 -10.37 -9.30
N VAL A 48 -3.60 -9.07 -9.14
CA VAL A 48 -3.16 -8.03 -10.07
C VAL A 48 -1.98 -7.29 -9.45
N ALA A 49 -0.80 -7.48 -10.04
CA ALA A 49 0.43 -6.80 -9.67
C ALA A 49 0.56 -5.47 -10.44
N ALA A 50 0.07 -4.39 -9.86
CA ALA A 50 0.15 -3.06 -10.47
C ALA A 50 1.61 -2.59 -10.53
N THR A 51 2.17 -2.49 -11.73
CA THR A 51 3.54 -2.04 -11.95
C THR A 51 3.60 -0.54 -12.25
N ARG A 52 4.72 0.09 -11.88
CA ARG A 52 5.05 1.44 -12.34
C ARG A 52 5.74 1.34 -13.70
N PRO A 53 5.71 2.39 -14.54
CA PRO A 53 6.43 2.37 -15.81
C PRO A 53 7.92 2.09 -15.59
N GLY A 54 8.44 1.11 -16.34
CA GLY A 54 9.83 0.65 -16.20
C GLY A 54 10.10 -0.28 -15.02
N TYR A 55 9.06 -0.85 -14.38
CA TYR A 55 9.25 -1.91 -13.40
C TYR A 55 9.83 -3.16 -14.07
N ASP A 56 10.88 -3.72 -13.45
CA ASP A 56 11.52 -4.94 -13.91
C ASP A 56 10.71 -6.17 -13.49
N LEU A 57 10.03 -6.81 -14.46
CA LEU A 57 9.17 -7.98 -14.22
C LEU A 57 9.97 -9.21 -13.76
N SER A 58 11.28 -9.29 -14.03
CA SER A 58 12.10 -10.41 -13.57
C SER A 58 12.15 -10.55 -12.04
N LYS A 59 11.78 -9.47 -11.33
CA LYS A 59 11.57 -9.47 -9.87
C LYS A 59 10.40 -10.33 -9.41
N LEU A 60 9.60 -10.89 -10.30
CA LEU A 60 8.52 -11.82 -9.98
C LEU A 60 8.89 -13.26 -10.32
N ASP A 61 9.96 -13.51 -11.08
CA ASP A 61 10.32 -14.84 -11.59
C ASP A 61 10.58 -15.85 -10.48
N HIS A 62 11.11 -15.41 -9.34
CA HIS A 62 11.36 -16.28 -8.18
C HIS A 62 10.06 -16.84 -7.59
N LEU A 63 8.91 -16.21 -7.85
CA LEU A 63 7.61 -16.69 -7.40
C LEU A 63 7.12 -17.87 -8.24
N GLU A 64 7.48 -17.94 -9.52
CA GLU A 64 7.06 -19.02 -10.42
C GLU A 64 7.54 -20.39 -9.94
N ALA A 65 8.78 -20.45 -9.45
CA ALA A 65 9.34 -21.67 -8.90
C ALA A 65 8.79 -22.05 -7.52
N ALA A 66 8.20 -21.10 -6.79
CA ALA A 66 7.85 -21.26 -5.38
C ALA A 66 6.33 -21.35 -5.12
N LEU A 67 5.49 -20.87 -6.03
CA LEU A 67 4.03 -20.87 -5.91
C LEU A 67 3.41 -21.83 -6.91
N ARG A 68 2.43 -22.60 -6.45
CA ARG A 68 1.72 -23.56 -7.31
C ARG A 68 0.76 -22.87 -8.27
N ASN A 69 0.19 -21.75 -7.85
CA ASN A 69 -0.80 -20.98 -8.61
C ASN A 69 -0.21 -19.66 -9.15
N PHE A 70 1.06 -19.66 -9.59
CA PHE A 70 1.72 -18.46 -10.12
C PHE A 70 1.00 -17.89 -11.34
N ASP A 71 0.33 -18.73 -12.13
CA ASP A 71 -0.49 -18.38 -13.29
C ASP A 71 -1.69 -17.45 -12.94
N ARG A 72 -2.03 -17.33 -11.65
CA ARG A 72 -3.05 -16.39 -11.15
C ARG A 72 -2.52 -14.97 -10.93
N ILE A 73 -1.23 -14.71 -11.15
CA ILE A 73 -0.62 -13.39 -10.96
C ILE A 73 -0.47 -12.68 -12.30
N PHE A 74 -1.12 -11.52 -12.45
CA PHE A 74 -1.10 -10.71 -13.66
C PHE A 74 -0.45 -9.35 -13.40
N PRO A 75 0.74 -9.08 -13.97
CA PRO A 75 1.31 -7.75 -13.94
C PRO A 75 0.52 -6.81 -14.87
N VAL A 76 0.17 -5.63 -14.36
CA VAL A 76 -0.55 -4.60 -15.12
C VAL A 76 0.19 -3.27 -14.97
N GLU A 77 0.70 -2.75 -16.08
CA GLU A 77 1.34 -1.44 -16.10
C GLU A 77 0.32 -0.33 -15.87
N CYS A 78 0.59 0.49 -14.86
CA CYS A 78 -0.24 1.63 -14.51
C CYS A 78 0.44 2.94 -14.91
N THR A 79 -0.37 3.95 -15.26
CA THR A 79 0.14 5.30 -15.51
C THR A 79 0.85 5.84 -14.28
N ARG A 80 2.02 6.46 -14.48
CA ARG A 80 2.76 7.06 -13.38
C ARG A 80 2.01 8.28 -12.84
N VAL A 81 1.50 8.14 -11.62
CA VAL A 81 1.04 9.25 -10.80
C VAL A 81 2.07 9.44 -9.69
N ASP A 82 2.84 10.53 -9.75
CA ASP A 82 3.89 10.81 -8.75
C ASP A 82 3.31 11.36 -7.44
N ILE A 83 2.44 10.56 -6.83
CA ILE A 83 1.76 10.85 -5.57
C ILE A 83 1.98 9.66 -4.65
N SER A 84 2.44 9.94 -3.42
CA SER A 84 2.59 8.92 -2.38
C SER A 84 2.08 9.44 -1.05
N ALA A 85 1.55 8.54 -0.22
CA ALA A 85 1.09 8.88 1.12
C ALA A 85 2.23 9.47 1.98
N THR A 86 3.45 8.95 1.84
CA THR A 86 4.64 9.51 2.51
C THR A 86 4.94 10.94 2.05
N GLY A 87 4.85 11.22 0.75
CA GLY A 87 5.01 12.57 0.21
C GLY A 87 3.93 13.54 0.69
N ILE A 88 2.67 13.09 0.74
CA ILE A 88 1.53 13.85 1.27
C ILE A 88 1.77 14.20 2.75
N ARG A 89 2.07 13.22 3.60
CA ARG A 89 2.34 13.45 5.03
C ARG A 89 3.52 14.40 5.25
N ARG A 90 4.60 14.27 4.47
CA ARG A 90 5.74 15.19 4.52
C ARG A 90 5.35 16.62 4.14
N ARG A 91 4.52 16.82 3.11
CA ARG A 91 3.99 18.14 2.73
C ARG A 91 3.17 18.76 3.87
N MET A 92 2.31 17.97 4.51
CA MET A 92 1.49 18.42 5.64
C MET A 92 2.36 18.89 6.81
N LEU A 93 3.39 18.13 7.18
CA LEU A 93 4.34 18.53 8.22
C LEU A 93 5.09 19.82 7.88
N GLN A 94 5.27 20.12 6.60
CA GLN A 94 5.90 21.34 6.11
C GLN A 94 4.90 22.49 5.87
N SER A 95 3.65 22.36 6.32
CA SER A 95 2.56 23.33 6.08
C SER A 95 2.36 23.65 4.58
N LYS A 96 2.64 22.69 3.70
CA LYS A 96 2.45 22.82 2.25
C LYS A 96 1.10 22.26 1.84
N SER A 97 0.46 22.93 0.88
CA SER A 97 -0.82 22.49 0.31
C SER A 97 -0.70 21.09 -0.32
N ILE A 98 -1.72 20.27 -0.06
CA ILE A 98 -1.97 18.96 -0.69
C ILE A 98 -3.16 18.99 -1.66
N ARG A 99 -3.65 20.19 -2.01
CA ARG A 99 -4.73 20.36 -3.00
C ARG A 99 -4.33 19.70 -4.32
N TYR A 100 -5.29 19.01 -4.94
CA TYR A 100 -5.12 18.20 -6.15
C TYR A 100 -4.26 16.93 -6.02
N LEU A 101 -3.65 16.68 -4.85
CA LEU A 101 -2.95 15.42 -4.58
C LEU A 101 -3.86 14.36 -3.95
N VAL A 102 -5.00 14.80 -3.41
CA VAL A 102 -6.05 13.95 -2.83
C VAL A 102 -7.42 14.48 -3.24
N PRO A 103 -8.47 13.64 -3.25
CA PRO A 103 -9.84 14.10 -3.43
C PRO A 103 -10.21 15.19 -2.41
N GLU A 104 -11.05 16.13 -2.82
CA GLU A 104 -11.42 17.28 -1.99
C GLU A 104 -12.08 16.86 -0.66
N GLY A 105 -12.94 15.84 -0.67
CA GLY A 105 -13.52 15.30 0.56
C GLY A 105 -12.48 14.71 1.53
N VAL A 106 -11.42 14.09 1.00
CA VAL A 106 -10.30 13.57 1.83
C VAL A 106 -9.50 14.73 2.43
N ARG A 107 -9.24 15.78 1.66
CA ARG A 107 -8.59 17.01 2.16
C ARG A 107 -9.39 17.61 3.32
N GLY A 108 -10.70 17.74 3.16
CA GLY A 108 -11.60 18.23 4.21
C GLY A 108 -11.56 17.38 5.49
N ILE A 109 -11.51 16.05 5.36
CA ILE A 109 -11.35 15.15 6.50
C ILE A 109 -10.01 15.36 7.20
N ILE A 110 -8.91 15.47 6.45
CA ILE A 110 -7.56 15.69 7.00
C ILE A 110 -7.53 16.99 7.81
N GLU A 111 -8.07 18.08 7.26
CA GLU A 111 -8.11 19.40 7.90
C GLU A 111 -9.02 19.41 9.13
N HIS A 112 -10.24 18.88 9.02
CA HIS A 112 -11.20 18.86 10.13
C HIS A 112 -10.73 18.00 11.31
N ARG A 113 -10.09 16.86 11.01
CA ARG A 113 -9.58 15.94 12.03
C ARG A 113 -8.13 16.21 12.41
N ARG A 114 -7.50 17.25 11.85
CA ARG A 114 -6.11 17.65 12.14
C ARG A 114 -5.11 16.50 11.96
N LEU A 115 -5.32 15.67 10.93
CA LEU A 115 -4.47 14.51 10.67
C LEU A 115 -3.12 14.95 10.13
N TYR A 116 -2.05 14.30 10.59
CA TYR A 116 -0.68 14.53 10.13
C TYR A 116 -0.13 15.94 10.41
N GLU A 117 -0.81 16.71 11.28
CA GLU A 117 -0.17 17.83 11.96
C GLU A 117 0.93 17.26 12.87
N GLY A 118 2.13 17.82 12.79
CA GLY A 118 3.21 17.42 13.69
C GLY A 118 2.78 17.65 15.14
N ASP A 119 3.25 16.81 16.05
CA ASP A 119 3.07 16.97 17.49
C ASP A 119 3.93 18.16 17.99
N GLY A 120 3.77 19.34 17.37
CA GLY A 120 4.45 20.58 17.75
C GLY A 120 4.06 21.06 19.16
N LYS A 121 3.10 20.40 19.82
CA LYS A 121 2.76 20.59 21.23
C LYS A 121 3.43 19.61 22.20
N ARG A 122 4.12 18.56 21.73
CA ARG A 122 4.94 17.70 22.62
C ARG A 122 6.41 18.14 22.68
N ALA A 123 6.85 19.02 21.78
CA ALA A 123 8.24 19.48 21.71
C ALA A 123 8.55 20.74 22.57
N GLU A 124 7.55 21.40 23.18
CA GLU A 124 7.80 22.56 24.08
C GLU A 124 8.18 22.17 25.52
N GLY A 125 8.30 20.87 25.84
CA GLY A 125 8.66 20.37 27.18
C GLY A 125 10.05 19.75 27.31
N GLY A 126 10.86 19.70 26.25
CA GLY A 126 12.13 18.95 26.22
C GLY A 126 13.33 19.84 25.98
N ILE A 127 13.86 20.39 27.08
CA ILE A 127 15.18 21.01 27.29
C ILE A 127 16.16 20.93 26.09
N LEU A 128 16.47 22.10 25.52
CA LEU A 128 17.74 22.34 24.84
C LEU A 128 18.89 22.04 25.82
N ARG A 129 19.71 21.03 25.52
CA ARG A 129 21.11 21.03 25.93
C ARG A 129 21.99 21.00 24.69
N GLU A 130 22.65 22.14 24.52
CA GLU A 130 23.89 22.30 23.78
C GLU A 130 24.92 21.27 24.22
N GLU A 131 25.74 20.83 23.26
CA GLU A 131 27.14 20.44 23.38
C GLU A 131 27.60 20.20 21.92
N ILE A 132 28.13 21.19 21.20
CA ILE A 132 29.53 21.64 21.23
C ILE A 132 30.48 20.55 21.78
N ARG A 133 30.92 19.64 20.91
CA ARG A 133 32.34 19.47 20.59
C ARG A 133 32.53 18.66 19.30
#